data_AF-A0A9P4NMA4-F1
#
_entry.id   AF-A0A9P4NMA4-F1
#
_cell.length_a   1.000
_cell.length_b   1.000
_cell.length_c   1.000
_cell.angle_alpha   90.00
_cell.angle_beta   90.00
_cell.angle_gamma   90.00
#
_symmetry.space_group_name_H-M   'P 1'
#
loop_
_entity.id
_entity.type
_entity.pdbx_description
1 polymer ?
#
loop_
_entity_poly.entity_id
_entity_poly.type
_entity_poly.pdbx_seq_one_letter_code
_entity_poly.pdbx_strand_id
1 'polypeptide(L)'
;MSTTLTGTNFLRALYAANLLWHTSAFYHFSFRAPYMMTKLSKRSSSKSPAIASTPEGDEWHHDVMAYLGLINVGFAALAGMRLYSSVFAPSSLSSPLTALSEADILALMVLGIANGSQAWGNFVRTSGNGRWIMGSGWDRITVLDAVFMILDFAVMGAHLWNS
;
A
#
# COMPACT_ATOMS: atom_id res chain seq x y z
N MET A 1 15.22 -16.64 -14.82
CA MET A 1 14.52 -16.16 -13.61
C MET A 1 13.40 -15.15 -13.91
N SER A 2 13.25 -14.63 -15.16
CA SER A 2 12.32 -13.53 -15.44
C SER A 2 10.87 -13.93 -15.81
N THR A 3 10.58 -15.18 -16.15
CA THR A 3 9.21 -15.62 -16.51
C THR A 3 8.24 -15.74 -15.32
N THR A 4 8.75 -15.85 -14.09
CA THR A 4 7.89 -16.03 -12.90
C THR A 4 7.27 -14.71 -12.42
N LEU A 5 8.02 -13.60 -12.47
CA LEU A 5 7.55 -12.29 -12.02
C LEU A 5 6.58 -11.63 -13.02
N THR A 6 6.73 -11.88 -14.32
CA THR A 6 5.84 -11.36 -15.36
C THR A 6 4.72 -12.34 -15.73
N GLY A 7 4.64 -13.49 -15.06
CA GLY A 7 3.62 -14.50 -15.32
C GLY A 7 2.23 -14.04 -14.86
N THR A 8 1.20 -14.36 -15.65
CA THR A 8 -0.19 -13.95 -15.38
C THR A 8 -0.68 -14.29 -13.97
N ASN A 9 -0.32 -15.46 -13.44
CA ASN A 9 -0.74 -15.86 -12.09
C ASN A 9 -0.09 -15.02 -11.00
N PHE A 10 1.19 -14.64 -11.18
CA PHE A 10 1.87 -13.75 -10.25
C PHE A 10 1.25 -12.35 -10.28
N LEU A 11 0.97 -11.82 -11.48
CA LEU A 11 0.32 -10.53 -11.65
C LEU A 11 -1.07 -10.49 -11.00
N ARG A 12 -1.88 -11.54 -11.18
CA ARG A 12 -3.17 -11.70 -10.51
C ARG A 12 -3.03 -11.71 -8.99
N ALA A 13 -2.06 -12.47 -8.47
CA ALA A 13 -1.80 -12.52 -7.03
C ALA A 13 -1.37 -11.15 -6.49
N LEU A 14 -0.53 -10.42 -7.23
CA LEU A 14 -0.06 -9.09 -6.85
C LEU A 14 -1.21 -8.07 -6.83
N TYR A 15 -2.10 -8.06 -7.84
CA TYR A 15 -3.28 -7.20 -7.83
C TYR A 15 -4.27 -7.56 -6.72
N ALA A 16 -4.50 -8.84 -6.47
CA ALA A 16 -5.34 -9.28 -5.35
C ALA A 16 -4.77 -8.85 -4.00
N ALA A 17 -3.46 -8.96 -3.83
CA ALA A 17 -2.78 -8.54 -2.61
C ALA A 17 -2.82 -7.02 -2.42
N ASN A 18 -2.58 -6.22 -3.47
CA ASN A 18 -2.74 -4.76 -3.44
C ASN A 18 -4.20 -4.35 -3.13
N LEU A 19 -5.18 -5.00 -3.75
CA LEU A 19 -6.61 -4.76 -3.47
C LEU A 19 -6.93 -5.00 -1.98
N LEU A 20 -6.49 -6.15 -1.45
CA LEU A 20 -6.69 -6.50 -0.04
C LEU A 20 -5.98 -5.50 0.89
N TRP A 21 -4.76 -5.11 0.54
CA TRP A 21 -3.96 -4.16 1.31
C TRP A 21 -4.64 -2.79 1.41
N HIS A 22 -4.95 -2.17 0.27
CA HIS A 22 -5.57 -0.86 0.23
C HIS A 22 -6.99 -0.86 0.80
N THR A 23 -7.76 -1.94 0.62
CA THR A 23 -9.08 -2.07 1.25
C THR A 23 -8.96 -2.20 2.77
N SER A 24 -7.97 -2.96 3.26
CA SER A 24 -7.67 -3.05 4.68
C SER A 24 -7.27 -1.70 5.26
N ALA A 25 -6.41 -0.94 4.57
CA ALA A 25 -6.00 0.39 4.98
C ALA A 25 -7.20 1.36 5.03
N PHE A 26 -8.04 1.37 3.99
CA PHE A 26 -9.30 2.13 3.98
C PHE A 26 -10.17 1.79 5.19
N TYR A 27 -10.48 0.51 5.41
CA TYR A 27 -11.35 0.11 6.51
C TYR A 27 -10.78 0.51 7.88
N HIS A 28 -9.50 0.21 8.11
CA HIS A 28 -8.88 0.41 9.41
C HIS A 28 -8.62 1.88 9.72
N PHE A 29 -8.23 2.69 8.73
CA PHE A 29 -7.93 4.10 8.95
C PHE A 29 -9.19 4.96 8.95
N SER A 30 -10.21 4.64 8.15
CA SER A 30 -11.46 5.42 8.14
C SER A 30 -12.41 5.06 9.29
N PHE A 31 -12.51 3.77 9.67
CA PHE A 31 -13.54 3.33 10.63
C PHE A 31 -12.99 2.81 11.95
N ARG A 32 -11.67 2.56 12.03
CA ARG A 32 -11.01 2.05 13.25
C ARG A 32 -9.83 2.91 13.67
N ALA A 33 -9.85 4.21 13.34
CA ALA A 33 -8.77 5.13 13.67
C ALA A 33 -8.33 5.07 15.15
N PRO A 34 -9.22 5.13 16.17
CA PRO A 34 -8.80 5.07 17.57
C PRO A 34 -8.08 3.77 17.92
N TYR A 35 -8.57 2.64 17.41
CA TYR A 35 -7.95 1.33 17.59
C TYR A 35 -6.57 1.25 16.91
N MET A 36 -6.45 1.81 15.72
CA MET A 36 -5.17 1.79 14.99
C MET A 36 -4.14 2.70 15.65
N MET A 37 -4.55 3.86 16.15
CA MET A 37 -3.70 4.78 16.90
C MET A 37 -3.16 4.14 18.18
N THR A 38 -4.02 3.49 18.97
CA THR A 38 -3.58 2.79 20.18
C THR A 38 -2.65 1.61 19.88
N LYS A 39 -2.88 0.91 18.75
CA LYS A 39 -2.11 -0.28 18.37
C LYS A 39 -0.76 0.02 17.75
N LEU A 40 -0.65 1.06 16.94
CA LEU A 40 0.53 1.31 16.09
C LEU A 40 1.32 2.55 16.48
N SER A 41 0.69 3.52 17.13
CA SER A 41 1.40 4.73 17.55
C SER A 41 2.22 4.49 18.81
N LYS A 42 3.25 5.32 19.01
CA LYS A 42 4.06 5.32 20.24
C LYS A 42 3.56 6.34 21.27
N ARG A 43 2.35 6.88 21.08
CA ARG A 43 1.84 8.02 21.86
C ARG A 43 1.77 7.70 23.35
N SER A 44 1.22 6.54 23.72
CA SER A 44 1.14 6.08 25.11
C SER A 44 2.48 6.02 25.84
N SER A 45 3.57 5.76 25.09
CA SER A 45 4.95 5.70 25.60
C SER A 45 5.75 6.98 25.39
N SER A 46 5.11 8.06 24.91
CA SER A 46 5.80 9.31 24.60
C SER A 46 6.35 9.97 25.86
N LYS A 47 7.56 10.55 25.76
CA LYS A 47 8.15 11.36 26.84
C LYS A 47 7.42 12.68 27.06
N SER A 48 6.60 13.12 26.10
CA SER A 48 5.80 14.34 26.21
C SER A 48 4.46 14.01 26.87
N PRO A 49 4.14 14.58 28.06
CA PRO A 49 2.88 14.34 28.74
C PRO A 49 1.65 14.67 27.90
N ALA A 50 1.72 15.75 27.10
CA ALA A 50 0.62 16.17 26.22
C ALA A 50 0.33 15.15 25.10
N ILE A 51 1.34 14.38 24.67
CA ILE A 51 1.16 13.31 23.68
C ILE A 51 0.72 12.02 24.36
N ALA A 52 1.30 11.70 25.52
CA ALA A 52 0.98 10.50 26.29
C ALA A 52 -0.45 10.51 26.84
N SER A 53 -1.03 11.68 27.08
CA SER A 53 -2.42 11.83 27.54
C SER A 53 -3.48 11.56 26.46
N THR A 54 -3.08 11.34 25.20
CA THR A 54 -3.99 11.05 24.08
C THR A 54 -3.53 9.83 23.29
N PRO A 55 -3.49 8.63 23.90
CA PRO A 55 -2.94 7.43 23.27
C PRO A 55 -3.71 6.98 22.01
N GLU A 56 -5.00 7.31 21.92
CA GLU A 56 -5.88 7.10 20.78
C GLU A 56 -5.80 8.18 19.69
N GLY A 57 -4.98 9.21 19.90
CA GLY A 57 -4.91 10.38 19.01
C GLY A 57 -5.91 11.47 19.38
N ASP A 58 -5.59 12.71 19.03
CA ASP A 58 -6.52 13.84 19.09
C ASP A 58 -7.30 13.98 17.76
N GLU A 59 -8.24 14.93 17.70
CA GLU A 59 -9.10 15.16 16.54
C GLU A 59 -8.31 15.31 15.23
N TRP A 60 -7.20 16.05 15.25
CA TRP A 60 -6.35 16.23 14.07
C TRP A 60 -5.75 14.90 13.58
N HIS A 61 -5.37 13.99 14.48
CA HIS A 61 -4.87 12.67 14.07
C HIS A 61 -5.99 11.82 13.46
N HIS A 62 -7.22 11.96 13.94
CA HIS A 62 -8.36 11.21 13.39
C HIS A 62 -8.73 11.72 12.00
N ASP A 63 -8.65 13.03 11.75
CA ASP A 63 -8.82 13.61 10.41
C ASP A 63 -7.74 13.13 9.44
N VAL A 64 -6.47 13.09 9.88
CA VAL A 64 -5.38 12.54 9.07
C VAL A 64 -5.61 11.05 8.78
N MET A 65 -6.06 10.27 9.76
CA MET A 65 -6.41 8.86 9.54
C MET A 65 -7.54 8.69 8.53
N ALA A 66 -8.59 9.47 8.65
CA ALA A 66 -9.70 9.43 7.71
C ALA A 66 -9.23 9.76 6.29
N TYR A 67 -8.40 10.79 6.13
CA TYR A 67 -7.78 11.16 4.85
C TYR A 67 -6.92 10.01 4.29
N LEU A 68 -6.04 9.42 5.10
CA LEU A 68 -5.21 8.29 4.72
C LEU A 68 -6.05 7.05 4.38
N GLY A 69 -7.17 6.81 5.04
CA GLY A 69 -8.09 5.75 4.67
C GLY A 69 -8.74 6.01 3.32
N LEU A 70 -9.24 7.22 3.09
CA LEU A 70 -9.97 7.59 1.88
C LEU A 70 -9.09 7.58 0.62
N ILE A 71 -7.83 8.00 0.71
CA ILE A 71 -6.93 7.96 -0.46
C ILE A 71 -6.68 6.51 -0.94
N ASN A 72 -6.76 5.53 -0.04
CA ASN A 72 -6.61 4.11 -0.38
C ASN A 72 -7.79 3.57 -1.23
N VAL A 73 -8.94 4.22 -1.27
CA VAL A 73 -10.10 3.80 -2.09
C VAL A 73 -9.72 3.79 -3.58
N GLY A 74 -9.00 4.81 -4.04
CA GLY A 74 -8.57 4.90 -5.44
C GLY A 74 -7.61 3.77 -5.82
N PHE A 75 -6.66 3.45 -4.95
CA PHE A 75 -5.69 2.37 -5.18
C PHE A 75 -6.35 0.99 -5.11
N ALA A 76 -7.28 0.77 -4.17
CA ALA A 76 -8.09 -0.44 -4.11
C ALA A 76 -8.92 -0.63 -5.38
N ALA A 77 -9.60 0.43 -5.85
CA ALA A 77 -10.36 0.39 -7.09
C ALA A 77 -9.47 0.06 -8.30
N LEU A 78 -8.31 0.71 -8.42
CA LEU A 78 -7.35 0.44 -9.49
C LEU A 78 -6.90 -1.03 -9.50
N ALA A 79 -6.45 -1.55 -8.35
CA ALA A 79 -6.02 -2.94 -8.21
C ALA A 79 -7.17 -3.92 -8.52
N GLY A 80 -8.39 -3.63 -8.05
CA GLY A 80 -9.58 -4.44 -8.30
C GLY A 80 -9.99 -4.47 -9.78
N MET A 81 -9.95 -3.32 -10.47
CA MET A 81 -10.23 -3.25 -11.91
C MET A 81 -9.21 -4.06 -12.72
N ARG A 82 -7.91 -3.96 -12.39
CA ARG A 82 -6.87 -4.75 -13.06
C ARG A 82 -7.02 -6.25 -12.77
N LEU A 83 -7.29 -6.62 -11.52
CA LEU A 83 -7.59 -8.02 -11.17
C LEU A 83 -8.78 -8.54 -11.97
N TYR A 84 -9.90 -7.82 -11.98
CA TYR A 84 -11.10 -8.19 -12.72
C TYR A 84 -10.80 -8.38 -14.21
N SER A 85 -10.13 -7.41 -14.83
CA SER A 85 -9.70 -7.51 -16.24
C SER A 85 -8.82 -8.73 -16.47
N SER A 86 -7.84 -8.99 -15.61
CA SER A 86 -6.92 -10.12 -15.77
C SER A 86 -7.58 -11.51 -15.59
N VAL A 87 -8.70 -11.59 -14.87
CA VAL A 87 -9.41 -12.85 -14.59
C VAL A 87 -10.51 -13.12 -15.60
N PHE A 88 -11.24 -12.07 -16.02
CA PHE A 88 -12.48 -12.21 -16.78
C PHE A 88 -12.40 -11.64 -18.21
N ALA A 89 -11.29 -11.03 -18.63
CA ALA A 89 -11.16 -10.55 -20.00
C ALA A 89 -11.15 -11.72 -21.01
N PRO A 90 -11.84 -11.59 -22.17
CA PRO A 90 -11.83 -12.58 -23.23
C PRO A 90 -10.41 -12.86 -23.77
N SER A 91 -10.13 -14.12 -24.10
CA SER A 91 -8.83 -14.61 -24.59
C SER A 91 -8.32 -13.89 -25.86
N SER A 92 -9.22 -13.27 -26.64
CA SER A 92 -8.89 -12.51 -27.86
C SER A 92 -8.30 -11.12 -27.59
N LEU A 93 -8.40 -10.61 -26.36
CA LEU A 93 -7.78 -9.36 -25.88
C LEU A 93 -6.54 -9.64 -25.02
N SER A 94 -6.23 -10.92 -24.78
CA SER A 94 -5.11 -11.33 -23.97
C SER A 94 -3.85 -11.28 -24.82
N SER A 95 -3.00 -10.29 -24.57
CA SER A 95 -1.60 -10.35 -24.99
C SER A 95 -0.97 -11.67 -24.51
N PRO A 96 0.09 -12.18 -25.17
CA PRO A 96 0.74 -13.43 -24.78
C PRO A 96 0.97 -13.48 -23.27
N LEU A 97 0.86 -14.68 -22.67
CA LEU A 97 0.88 -15.01 -21.22
C LEU A 97 2.02 -14.38 -20.36
N THR A 98 2.92 -13.64 -20.98
CA THR A 98 4.12 -13.00 -20.42
C THR A 98 4.25 -11.50 -20.72
N ALA A 99 3.36 -10.91 -21.52
CA ALA A 99 3.42 -9.49 -21.90
C ALA A 99 2.50 -8.66 -21.00
N LEU A 100 3.10 -7.78 -20.18
CA LEU A 100 2.35 -6.75 -19.48
C LEU A 100 1.72 -5.80 -20.50
N SER A 101 0.45 -5.44 -20.30
CA SER A 101 -0.15 -4.35 -21.07
C SER A 101 0.36 -2.99 -20.58
N GLU A 102 0.29 -1.96 -21.42
CA GLU A 102 0.60 -0.58 -21.00
C GLU A 102 -0.21 -0.15 -19.76
N ALA A 103 -1.46 -0.61 -19.68
CA ALA A 103 -2.32 -0.40 -18.54
C ALA A 103 -1.83 -1.13 -17.27
N ASP A 104 -1.20 -2.29 -17.39
CA ASP A 104 -0.57 -2.97 -16.25
C ASP A 104 0.66 -2.22 -15.76
N ILE A 105 1.50 -1.74 -16.68
CA ILE A 105 2.69 -0.94 -16.35
C ILE A 105 2.28 0.33 -15.60
N LEU A 106 1.30 1.07 -16.13
CA LEU A 106 0.79 2.27 -15.47
C LEU A 106 0.18 1.95 -14.10
N ALA A 107 -0.62 0.90 -14.00
CA ALA A 107 -1.25 0.53 -12.74
C ALA A 107 -0.20 0.14 -11.67
N LEU A 108 0.79 -0.67 -12.03
CA LEU A 108 1.88 -1.07 -11.12
C LEU A 108 2.74 0.14 -10.73
N MET A 109 2.98 1.08 -11.65
CA MET A 109 3.68 2.31 -11.32
C MET A 109 2.91 3.14 -10.29
N VAL A 110 1.61 3.32 -10.48
CA VAL A 110 0.75 4.07 -9.54
C VAL A 110 0.70 3.39 -8.17
N LEU A 111 0.49 2.07 -8.13
CA LEU A 111 0.48 1.29 -6.88
C LEU A 111 1.85 1.31 -6.18
N GLY A 112 2.93 1.15 -6.94
CA GLY A 112 4.30 1.21 -6.42
C GLY A 112 4.64 2.57 -5.82
N ILE A 113 4.24 3.67 -6.48
CA ILE A 113 4.38 5.03 -5.94
C ILE A 113 3.53 5.22 -4.68
N ALA A 114 2.29 4.73 -4.68
CA ALA A 114 1.38 4.85 -3.54
C ALA A 114 1.95 4.16 -2.30
N ASN A 115 2.35 2.90 -2.42
CA ASN A 115 2.98 2.11 -1.36
C ASN A 115 4.33 2.73 -0.96
N GLY A 116 5.18 3.10 -1.93
CA GLY A 116 6.48 3.70 -1.67
C GLY A 116 6.42 5.05 -0.94
N SER A 117 5.44 5.88 -1.25
CA SER A 117 5.24 7.17 -0.59
C SER A 117 4.88 7.02 0.90
N GLN A 118 4.07 6.01 1.23
CA GLN A 118 3.71 5.68 2.62
C GLN A 118 4.92 5.10 3.37
N ALA A 119 5.63 4.14 2.77
CA ALA A 119 6.85 3.57 3.34
C ALA A 119 7.93 4.65 3.60
N TRP A 120 8.15 5.56 2.64
CA TRP A 120 9.10 6.67 2.80
C TRP A 120 8.71 7.61 3.94
N GLY A 121 7.42 7.97 4.03
CA GLY A 121 6.92 8.79 5.14
C GLY A 121 7.19 8.17 6.51
N ASN A 122 7.04 6.85 6.62
CA ASN A 122 7.24 6.12 7.86
C ASN A 122 8.72 5.86 8.20
N PHE A 123 9.55 5.51 7.22
CA PHE A 123 10.98 5.27 7.45
C PHE A 123 11.78 6.55 7.65
N VAL A 124 11.54 7.57 6.83
CA VAL A 124 12.45 8.72 6.72
C VAL A 124 11.94 9.94 7.47
N ARG A 125 10.66 10.29 7.30
CA ARG A 125 10.14 11.56 7.82
C ARG A 125 9.78 11.52 9.31
N THR A 126 9.39 10.35 9.81
CA THR A 126 8.66 10.24 11.10
C THR A 126 9.40 9.44 12.16
N SER A 127 10.57 8.89 11.83
CA SER A 127 11.36 7.98 12.68
C SER A 127 11.89 8.57 13.99
N GLY A 128 11.75 9.88 14.24
CA GLY A 128 12.24 10.54 15.46
C GLY A 128 11.20 11.27 16.32
N ASN A 129 9.97 11.47 15.85
CA ASN A 129 9.14 12.56 16.38
C ASN A 129 8.10 12.10 17.43
N GLY A 130 7.89 10.80 17.61
CA GLY A 130 6.94 10.22 18.57
C GLY A 130 5.45 10.55 18.33
N ARG A 131 5.16 11.41 17.34
CA ARG A 131 3.83 11.93 16.99
C ARG A 131 3.12 11.12 15.92
N TRP A 132 3.86 10.40 15.07
CA TRP A 132 3.31 9.79 13.87
C TRP A 132 2.56 8.49 14.13
N ILE A 133 1.61 8.23 13.23
CA ILE A 133 0.50 7.28 13.27
C ILE A 133 0.93 5.83 13.02
N MET A 134 2.13 5.63 12.49
CA MET A 134 2.66 4.30 12.20
C MET A 134 4.04 4.20 12.86
N GLY A 135 4.26 3.11 13.59
CA GLY A 135 5.42 2.91 14.43
C GLY A 135 6.72 3.24 13.68
N SER A 136 7.66 3.90 14.37
CA SER A 136 8.96 4.19 13.75
C SER A 136 9.63 2.90 13.22
N GLY A 137 9.99 2.87 11.94
CA GLY A 137 10.84 1.82 11.36
C GLY A 137 10.07 0.59 10.88
N TRP A 138 10.32 -0.57 11.48
CA TRP A 138 9.91 -1.89 11.00
C TRP A 138 8.49 -2.31 11.41
N ASP A 139 7.57 -1.36 11.55
CA ASP A 139 6.20 -1.73 11.83
C ASP A 139 5.57 -2.46 10.63
N ARG A 140 4.58 -3.31 10.91
CA ARG A 140 3.97 -4.18 9.90
C ARG A 140 3.39 -3.43 8.70
N ILE A 141 2.89 -2.20 8.88
CA ILE A 141 2.30 -1.42 7.77
C ILE A 141 3.41 -0.95 6.86
N THR A 142 4.43 -0.32 7.42
CA THR A 142 5.61 0.16 6.69
C THR A 142 6.33 -0.96 5.94
N VAL A 143 6.47 -2.13 6.55
CA VAL A 143 7.06 -3.30 5.89
C VAL A 143 6.20 -3.77 4.72
N LEU A 144 4.88 -3.83 4.88
CA LEU A 144 3.97 -4.24 3.80
C LEU A 144 3.99 -3.24 2.64
N ASP A 145 3.96 -1.94 2.92
CA ASP A 145 4.10 -0.89 1.91
C ASP A 145 5.43 -1.02 1.15
N ALA A 146 6.55 -1.24 1.86
CA ALA A 146 7.84 -1.44 1.21
C ALA A 146 7.89 -2.70 0.35
N VAL A 147 7.30 -3.81 0.83
CA VAL A 147 7.22 -5.06 0.06
C VAL A 147 6.39 -4.86 -1.21
N PHE A 148 5.20 -4.26 -1.12
CA PHE A 148 4.38 -4.03 -2.31
C PHE A 148 5.04 -3.08 -3.29
N MET A 149 5.66 -2.00 -2.81
CA MET A 149 6.48 -1.12 -3.66
C MET A 149 7.57 -1.90 -4.42
N ILE A 150 8.33 -2.75 -3.74
CA ILE A 150 9.39 -3.56 -4.36
C ILE A 150 8.79 -4.51 -5.40
N LEU A 151 7.70 -5.21 -5.07
CA LEU A 151 7.07 -6.17 -5.99
C LEU A 151 6.50 -5.46 -7.22
N ASP A 152 5.80 -4.35 -7.04
CA ASP A 152 5.20 -3.56 -8.13
C ASP A 152 6.29 -3.06 -9.10
N PHE A 153 7.39 -2.49 -8.59
CA PHE A 153 8.50 -2.05 -9.42
C PHE A 153 9.36 -3.19 -9.98
N ALA A 154 9.47 -4.33 -9.28
CA ALA A 154 10.21 -5.49 -9.77
C ALA A 154 9.53 -6.10 -11.00
N VAL A 155 8.20 -6.18 -11.01
CA VAL A 155 7.44 -6.64 -12.19
C VAL A 155 7.64 -5.69 -13.37
N MET A 156 7.55 -4.38 -13.14
CA MET A 156 7.80 -3.37 -14.17
C MET A 156 9.24 -3.42 -14.70
N GLY A 157 10.23 -3.45 -13.81
CA GLY A 157 11.65 -3.52 -14.17
C GLY A 157 12.00 -4.81 -14.92
N ALA A 158 11.43 -5.94 -14.50
CA ALA A 158 11.58 -7.20 -15.22
C ALA A 158 11.00 -7.11 -16.63
N HIS A 159 9.85 -6.45 -16.83
CA HIS A 159 9.31 -6.25 -18.16
C HIS A 159 10.22 -5.38 -19.03
N LEU A 160 10.65 -4.21 -18.54
CA LEU A 160 11.53 -3.29 -19.28
C LEU A 160 12.88 -3.91 -19.66
N TRP A 161 13.39 -4.84 -18.86
CA TRP A 161 14.66 -5.53 -19.12
C TRP A 161 14.54 -6.60 -20.23
N ASN A 162 13.35 -7.18 -20.43
CA ASN A 162 13.14 -8.25 -21.42
C ASN A 162 12.51 -7.74 -22.73
N SER A 163 12.16 -6.45 -22.81
CA SER A 163 11.65 -5.76 -24.01
C SER A 163 12.79 -5.14 -24.80
#